data_AF-A0A7Z9Q6V3-F1
#
_entry.id   AF-A0A7Z9Q6V3-F1
#
_cell.length_a   1.000
_cell.length_b   1.000
_cell.length_c   1.000
_cell.angle_alpha   90.00
_cell.angle_beta   90.00
_cell.angle_gamma   90.00
#
_symmetry.space_group_name_H-M   'P 1'
#
loop_
_entity.id
_entity.type
_entity.pdbx_description
1 polymer ?
#
loop_
_entity_poly.entity_id
_entity_poly.type
_entity_poly.pdbx_seq_one_letter_code
_entity_poly.pdbx_strand_id
1 'polypeptide(L)'
;MIKNIEIADMEIKGPLIKGSFIERPNRFITIVKVGKKSVKSHLSDPGRLREILTPGRELYLRKAIESEHRKTDYSTILAKYNGELVSLVTALPNQFVKECIDSRILLFLKDFELVKPEVVHGNHRYDFLLKDKSGDLFYLEVKSVTYVENGIAKFPDAVTDRGRRHAQSLQALVETGFQAGI
;
A
#
# COMPACT_ATOMS: atom_id res chain seq x y z
N MET A 1 17.55 -7.82 18.48
CA MET A 1 18.51 -6.94 17.78
C MET A 1 18.13 -6.98 16.30
N ILE A 2 17.33 -6.01 15.83
CA ILE A 2 16.91 -5.97 14.41
C ILE A 2 18.14 -5.46 13.64
N LYS A 3 18.78 -6.35 12.87
CA LYS A 3 19.90 -6.01 12.00
C LYS A 3 19.44 -4.92 11.02
N ASN A 4 20.29 -3.93 10.80
CA ASN A 4 20.14 -2.86 9.82
C ASN A 4 19.42 -3.37 8.57
N ILE A 5 18.16 -2.97 8.40
CA ILE A 5 17.47 -3.10 7.13
C ILE A 5 18.15 -2.07 6.23
N GLU A 6 18.81 -2.51 5.16
CA GLU A 6 19.14 -1.60 4.07
C GLU A 6 17.81 -1.03 3.59
N ILE A 7 17.62 0.28 3.80
CA ILE A 7 16.37 0.95 3.48
C ILE A 7 16.30 0.98 1.94
N ALA A 8 15.34 0.26 1.36
CA ALA A 8 14.94 0.59 -0.01
C ALA A 8 14.26 1.95 0.02
N ASP A 9 14.76 2.86 -0.79
CA ASP A 9 14.04 4.07 -1.12
C ASP A 9 13.06 3.75 -2.25
N MET A 10 11.78 4.04 -2.04
CA MET A 10 10.78 3.96 -3.09
C MET A 10 10.67 5.32 -3.79
N GLU A 11 10.92 5.36 -5.09
CA GLU A 11 10.79 6.58 -5.86
C GLU A 11 9.30 6.92 -6.13
N ILE A 12 8.79 7.95 -5.46
CA ILE A 12 7.49 8.53 -5.81
C ILE A 12 7.67 9.51 -6.98
N LYS A 13 7.36 9.06 -8.20
CA LYS A 13 7.51 9.89 -9.41
C LYS A 13 6.80 11.24 -9.28
N GLY A 14 7.54 12.31 -9.56
CA GLY A 14 7.05 13.68 -9.62
C GLY A 14 6.53 14.07 -11.01
N PRO A 15 6.19 15.36 -11.21
CA PRO A 15 6.11 16.38 -10.17
C PRO A 15 4.91 16.17 -9.24
N LEU A 16 5.10 16.45 -7.94
CA LEU A 16 4.02 16.48 -6.95
C LEU A 16 3.65 17.93 -6.63
N ILE A 17 2.35 18.17 -6.50
CA ILE A 17 1.77 19.47 -6.22
C ILE A 17 1.18 19.45 -4.82
N LYS A 18 1.67 20.35 -3.97
CA LYS A 18 1.17 20.50 -2.60
C LYS A 18 -0.20 21.17 -2.59
N GLY A 19 -1.10 20.68 -1.73
CA GLY A 19 -2.41 21.25 -1.49
C GLY A 19 -2.90 21.00 -0.07
N SER A 20 -3.99 21.66 0.30
CA SER A 20 -4.63 21.50 1.61
C SER A 20 -5.98 20.80 1.45
N PHE A 21 -6.16 19.68 2.13
CA PHE A 21 -7.39 18.90 2.11
C PHE A 21 -8.58 19.73 2.60
N ILE A 22 -9.67 19.70 1.85
CA ILE A 22 -10.94 20.35 2.22
C ILE A 22 -11.91 19.28 2.72
N GLU A 23 -12.25 18.33 1.86
CA GLU A 23 -13.25 17.30 2.16
C GLU A 23 -13.10 16.07 1.25
N ARG A 24 -13.79 14.99 1.62
CA ARG A 24 -13.84 13.72 0.89
C ARG A 24 -15.31 13.36 0.61
N PRO A 25 -15.90 13.83 -0.50
CA PRO A 25 -17.32 13.65 -0.79
C PRO A 25 -17.74 12.17 -0.93
N ASN A 26 -16.82 11.32 -1.35
CA ASN A 26 -17.00 9.87 -1.37
C ASN A 26 -15.64 9.16 -1.24
N ARG A 27 -15.65 7.83 -1.14
CA ARG A 27 -14.43 7.04 -0.90
C ARG A 27 -13.32 7.20 -1.95
N PHE A 28 -13.61 7.72 -3.14
CA PHE A 28 -12.67 7.84 -4.26
C PHE A 28 -12.34 9.27 -4.68
N ILE A 29 -12.89 10.28 -4.01
CA ILE A 29 -12.71 11.69 -4.37
C ILE A 29 -12.31 12.49 -3.15
N THR A 30 -11.23 13.26 -3.31
CA THR A 30 -10.86 14.34 -2.39
C THR A 30 -11.02 15.69 -3.09
N ILE A 31 -11.44 16.68 -2.33
CA ILE A 31 -11.42 18.09 -2.72
C ILE A 31 -10.25 18.73 -2.01
N VAL A 32 -9.38 19.38 -2.77
CA VAL A 32 -8.10 19.90 -2.27
C VAL A 32 -7.90 21.32 -2.75
N LYS A 33 -7.50 22.21 -1.85
CA LYS A 33 -7.11 23.58 -2.16
C LYS A 33 -5.68 23.59 -2.69
N VAL A 34 -5.50 23.98 -3.95
CA VAL A 34 -4.19 24.19 -4.59
C VAL A 34 -4.09 25.66 -4.98
N GLY A 35 -3.22 26.39 -4.28
CA GLY A 35 -3.16 27.86 -4.38
C GLY A 35 -4.51 28.50 -4.02
N LYS A 36 -5.13 29.19 -4.99
CA LYS A 36 -6.44 29.85 -4.83
C LYS A 36 -7.63 29.02 -5.33
N LYS A 37 -7.40 27.84 -5.91
CA LYS A 37 -8.45 27.01 -6.53
C LYS A 37 -8.71 25.74 -5.72
N SER A 38 -9.95 25.28 -5.73
CA SER A 38 -10.32 23.94 -5.26
C SER A 38 -10.34 22.98 -6.44
N VAL A 39 -9.66 21.85 -6.32
CA VAL A 39 -9.58 20.83 -7.38
C VAL A 39 -10.12 19.49 -6.90
N LYS A 40 -10.69 18.72 -7.83
CA LYS A 40 -11.07 17.32 -7.59
C LYS A 40 -9.89 16.41 -7.85
N SER A 41 -9.63 15.51 -6.93
CA SER A 41 -8.55 14.54 -7.03
C SER A 41 -9.06 13.14 -6.75
N HIS A 42 -8.59 12.17 -7.52
CA HIS A 42 -8.88 10.76 -7.28
C HIS A 42 -8.10 10.25 -6.07
N LEU A 43 -8.76 9.45 -5.23
CA LEU A 43 -8.16 8.75 -4.11
C LEU A 43 -8.26 7.24 -4.37
N SER A 44 -7.11 6.59 -4.50
CA SER A 44 -6.99 5.15 -4.75
C SER A 44 -7.30 4.28 -3.52
N ASP A 45 -7.15 4.84 -2.32
CA ASP A 45 -7.41 4.13 -1.08
C ASP A 45 -8.88 4.29 -0.62
N PRO A 46 -9.69 3.21 -0.67
CA PRO A 46 -11.08 3.24 -0.24
C PRO A 46 -11.25 3.19 1.29
N GLY A 47 -10.16 3.02 2.05
CA GLY A 47 -10.14 2.94 3.51
C GLY A 47 -10.74 4.16 4.19
N ARG A 48 -11.00 4.08 5.49
CA ARG A 48 -11.70 5.15 6.23
C ARG A 48 -10.88 6.43 6.30
N LEU A 49 -9.56 6.30 6.51
CA LEU A 49 -8.58 7.40 6.48
C LEU A 49 -8.96 8.63 7.33
N ARG A 50 -9.75 8.45 8.40
CA ARG A 50 -10.32 9.57 9.18
C ARG A 50 -9.25 10.40 9.89
N GLU A 51 -8.19 9.74 10.35
CA GLU A 51 -7.06 10.39 11.02
C GLU A 51 -6.09 11.03 10.02
N ILE A 52 -6.02 10.48 8.80
CA ILE A 52 -5.12 10.95 7.75
C ILE A 52 -5.73 12.13 6.99
N LEU A 53 -7.02 12.07 6.65
CA LEU A 53 -7.74 13.06 5.84
C LEU A 53 -8.59 13.99 6.73
N THR A 54 -7.93 14.86 7.47
CA THR A 54 -8.55 15.90 8.30
C THR A 54 -8.53 17.26 7.58
N PRO A 55 -9.57 18.10 7.63
CA PRO A 55 -9.56 19.42 6.99
C PRO A 55 -8.29 20.23 7.32
N GLY A 56 -7.71 20.88 6.32
CA GLY A 56 -6.45 21.59 6.45
C GLY A 56 -5.20 20.74 6.18
N ARG A 57 -5.30 19.41 6.23
CA ARG A 57 -4.19 18.46 6.03
C ARG A 57 -3.41 18.76 4.75
N GLU A 58 -2.10 18.78 4.87
CA GLU A 58 -1.22 18.87 3.70
C GLU A 58 -1.23 17.56 2.92
N LEU A 59 -1.58 17.67 1.64
CA LEU A 59 -1.60 16.58 0.67
C LEU A 59 -0.64 16.87 -0.49
N TYR A 60 -0.14 15.80 -1.11
CA TYR A 60 0.64 15.87 -2.34
C TYR A 60 -0.14 15.18 -3.46
N LEU A 61 -0.38 15.95 -4.52
CA LEU A 61 -1.17 15.53 -5.68
C LEU A 61 -0.29 15.32 -6.90
N ARG A 62 -0.68 14.40 -7.77
CA ARG A 62 -0.13 14.28 -9.13
C ARG A 62 -1.19 14.72 -10.13
N LYS A 63 -0.82 15.62 -11.05
CA LYS A 63 -1.71 16.03 -12.14
C LYS A 63 -1.87 14.85 -13.12
N ALA A 64 -3.09 14.63 -13.62
CA ALA A 64 -3.34 13.67 -14.68
C ALA A 64 -2.60 14.09 -15.97
N ILE A 65 -2.16 13.11 -16.74
CA ILE A 65 -1.56 13.35 -18.05
C ILE A 65 -2.71 13.58 -19.05
N GLU A 66 -2.54 14.52 -19.99
CA GLU A 66 -3.61 14.96 -20.91
C GLU A 66 -4.17 13.82 -21.78
N SER A 67 -3.41 12.76 -22.02
CA SER A 67 -3.85 11.57 -22.77
C SER A 67 -4.78 10.65 -21.98
N GLU A 68 -4.99 10.89 -20.68
CA GLU A 68 -5.88 10.07 -19.86
C GLU A 68 -7.31 10.65 -19.89
N HIS A 69 -8.27 9.91 -20.45
CA HIS A 69 -9.70 10.25 -20.41
C HIS A 69 -10.28 10.08 -18.99
N ARG A 70 -9.90 10.97 -18.06
CA ARG A 70 -10.26 10.89 -16.65
C ARG A 70 -11.24 11.97 -16.23
N LYS A 71 -12.09 11.63 -15.27
CA LYS A 71 -13.05 12.56 -14.65
C LYS A 71 -12.42 13.52 -13.64
N THR A 72 -11.17 13.28 -13.23
CA THR A 72 -10.44 14.07 -12.23
C THR A 72 -9.08 14.48 -12.79
N ASP A 73 -8.74 15.76 -12.63
CA ASP A 73 -7.48 16.31 -13.12
C ASP A 73 -6.27 15.96 -12.24
N TYR A 74 -6.51 15.36 -11.07
CA TYR A 74 -5.49 15.04 -10.08
C TYR A 74 -5.69 13.65 -9.47
N SER A 75 -4.62 13.10 -8.90
CA SER A 75 -4.62 11.95 -7.99
C SER A 75 -3.95 12.33 -6.68
N THR A 76 -4.51 11.91 -5.55
CA THR A 76 -3.95 12.14 -4.22
C THR A 76 -2.95 11.04 -3.93
N ILE A 77 -1.69 11.41 -3.74
CA ILE A 77 -0.58 10.45 -3.63
C ILE A 77 -0.14 10.28 -2.18
N LEU A 78 0.13 11.40 -1.49
CA LEU A 78 0.65 11.39 -0.11
C LEU A 78 -0.15 12.34 0.78
N ALA A 79 -0.16 12.06 2.08
CA ALA A 79 -0.61 12.96 3.13
C ALA A 79 0.49 13.17 4.17
N LYS A 80 0.64 14.41 4.66
CA LYS A 80 1.56 14.70 5.77
C LYS A 80 0.89 14.38 7.11
N TYR A 81 1.34 13.34 7.79
CA TYR A 81 0.79 12.89 9.06
C TYR A 81 1.88 12.78 10.13
N ASN A 82 1.74 13.54 11.23
CA ASN A 82 2.69 13.57 12.34
C ASN A 82 4.16 13.76 11.92
N GLY A 83 4.42 14.65 10.96
CA GLY A 83 5.77 14.88 10.45
C GLY A 83 6.21 13.91 9.36
N GLU A 84 5.45 12.84 9.09
CA GLU A 84 5.77 11.81 8.11
C GLU A 84 4.89 11.89 6.85
N LEU A 85 5.36 11.29 5.75
CA LEU A 85 4.57 11.15 4.53
C LEU A 85 3.92 9.76 4.49
N VAL A 86 2.59 9.75 4.51
CA VAL A 86 1.79 8.53 4.39
C VAL A 86 1.33 8.37 2.94
N SER A 87 1.63 7.23 2.33
CA SER A 87 1.13 6.87 1.01
C SER A 87 -0.38 6.60 1.05
N LEU A 88 -1.10 7.17 0.08
CA LEU A 88 -2.52 6.93 -0.17
C LEU A 88 -2.76 6.11 -1.46
N VAL A 89 -1.69 5.53 -2.01
CA VAL A 89 -1.72 4.68 -3.20
C VAL A 89 -1.58 3.23 -2.78
N THR A 90 -2.68 2.48 -2.88
CA THR A 90 -2.80 1.09 -2.41
C THR A 90 -1.92 0.10 -3.15
N ALA A 91 -1.47 0.44 -4.37
CA ALA A 91 -0.55 -0.40 -5.14
C ALA A 91 0.92 -0.24 -4.73
N LEU A 92 1.30 0.87 -4.08
CA LEU A 92 2.69 1.16 -3.74
C LEU A 92 3.30 0.15 -2.75
N PRO A 93 2.61 -0.33 -1.70
CA PRO A 93 3.14 -1.36 -0.81
C PRO A 93 3.58 -2.64 -1.55
N ASN A 94 2.75 -3.13 -2.48
CA ASN A 94 3.10 -4.31 -3.27
C ASN A 94 4.28 -4.00 -4.20
N GLN A 95 4.30 -2.83 -4.85
CA GLN A 95 5.42 -2.42 -5.68
C GLN A 95 6.72 -2.36 -4.86
N PHE A 96 6.68 -1.76 -3.68
CA PHE A 96 7.81 -1.66 -2.76
C PHE A 96 8.32 -3.05 -2.35
N VAL A 97 7.44 -3.94 -1.91
CA VAL A 97 7.83 -5.31 -1.54
C VAL A 97 8.43 -6.06 -2.72
N LYS A 98 7.89 -5.89 -3.93
CA LYS A 98 8.46 -6.46 -5.15
C LYS A 98 9.89 -5.95 -5.39
N GLU A 99 10.10 -4.64 -5.35
CA GLU A 99 11.43 -4.03 -5.52
C GLU A 99 12.42 -4.53 -4.45
N CYS A 100 11.94 -4.71 -3.21
CA CYS A 100 12.74 -5.25 -2.12
C CYS A 100 13.13 -6.73 -2.32
N ILE A 101 12.21 -7.55 -2.85
CA ILE A 101 12.47 -8.97 -3.19
C ILE A 101 13.49 -9.04 -4.34
N ASP A 102 13.26 -8.27 -5.41
CA ASP A 102 14.14 -8.24 -6.59
C ASP A 102 15.56 -7.77 -6.21
N SER A 103 15.66 -6.82 -5.27
CA SER A 103 16.94 -6.28 -4.78
C SER A 103 17.56 -7.08 -3.63
N ARG A 104 16.89 -8.13 -3.14
CA ARG A 104 17.34 -9.01 -2.04
C ARG A 104 17.69 -8.32 -0.72
N ILE A 105 17.07 -7.17 -0.43
CA ILE A 105 17.35 -6.38 0.78
C ILE A 105 16.54 -6.84 2.00
N LEU A 106 15.40 -7.51 1.79
CA LEU A 106 14.63 -8.11 2.88
C LEU A 106 15.35 -9.37 3.34
N LEU A 107 16.13 -9.28 4.42
CA LEU A 107 16.98 -10.38 4.88
C LEU A 107 16.23 -11.71 5.12
N PHE A 108 14.95 -11.64 5.51
CA PHE A 108 14.11 -12.82 5.72
C PHE A 108 13.58 -13.42 4.40
N LEU A 109 13.63 -12.68 3.28
CA LEU A 109 13.29 -13.14 1.93
C LEU A 109 14.51 -13.20 0.98
N LYS A 110 15.74 -12.95 1.47
CA LYS A 110 16.94 -12.79 0.63
C LYS A 110 17.23 -13.96 -0.32
N ASP A 111 16.79 -15.15 0.07
CA ASP A 111 17.02 -16.43 -0.61
C ASP A 111 15.78 -16.91 -1.38
N PHE A 112 14.73 -16.08 -1.46
CA PHE A 112 13.52 -16.35 -2.23
C PHE A 112 13.60 -15.65 -3.59
N GLU A 113 13.09 -16.33 -4.62
CA GLU A 113 12.90 -15.80 -5.97
C GLU A 113 11.42 -15.52 -6.21
N LEU A 114 11.11 -14.39 -6.83
CA LEU A 114 9.75 -14.10 -7.30
C LEU A 114 9.37 -15.03 -8.46
N VAL A 115 8.34 -15.85 -8.27
CA VAL A 115 7.75 -16.69 -9.32
C VAL A 115 6.68 -15.92 -10.08
N LYS A 116 5.71 -15.35 -9.34
CA LYS A 116 4.56 -14.68 -9.96
C LYS A 116 3.86 -13.71 -8.98
N PRO A 117 3.55 -12.47 -9.39
CA PRO A 117 2.65 -11.60 -8.63
C PRO A 117 1.18 -11.95 -8.86
N GLU A 118 0.29 -11.54 -7.95
CA GLU A 118 -1.17 -11.69 -8.09
C GLU A 118 -1.60 -13.15 -8.34
N VAL A 119 -1.01 -14.09 -7.61
CA VAL A 119 -1.23 -15.53 -7.80
C VAL A 119 -2.61 -15.93 -7.26
N VAL A 120 -3.37 -16.68 -8.05
CA VAL A 120 -4.66 -17.23 -7.64
C VAL A 120 -4.46 -18.67 -7.18
N HIS A 121 -5.00 -19.02 -6.00
CA HIS A 121 -5.09 -20.39 -5.50
C HIS A 121 -6.45 -20.59 -4.83
N GLY A 122 -7.23 -21.53 -5.36
CA GLY A 122 -8.64 -21.68 -5.00
C GLY A 122 -9.44 -20.40 -5.27
N ASN A 123 -10.14 -19.91 -4.24
CA ASN A 123 -10.95 -18.69 -4.31
C ASN A 123 -10.20 -17.43 -3.84
N HIS A 124 -8.91 -17.55 -3.55
CA HIS A 124 -8.09 -16.47 -3.01
C HIS A 124 -7.02 -16.03 -4.00
N ARG A 125 -6.67 -14.74 -3.91
CA ARG A 125 -5.54 -14.18 -4.63
C ARG A 125 -4.53 -13.63 -3.63
N TYR A 126 -3.29 -14.07 -3.77
CA TYR A 126 -2.16 -13.63 -2.94
C TYR A 126 -1.26 -12.69 -3.72
N ASP A 127 -0.60 -11.77 -3.02
CA ASP A 127 0.19 -10.73 -3.65
C ASP A 127 1.40 -11.30 -4.42
N PHE A 128 2.09 -12.30 -3.86
CA PHE A 128 3.23 -12.95 -4.50
C PHE A 128 3.28 -14.46 -4.27
N LEU A 129 3.68 -15.19 -5.31
CA LEU A 129 4.24 -16.54 -5.20
C LEU A 129 5.76 -16.42 -5.28
N LEU A 130 6.44 -16.90 -4.26
CA LEU A 130 7.89 -16.99 -4.19
C LEU A 130 8.33 -18.45 -4.20
N LYS A 131 9.62 -18.66 -4.43
CA LYS A 131 10.26 -19.98 -4.40
C LYS A 131 11.56 -19.88 -3.63
N ASP A 132 11.78 -20.77 -2.67
CA ASP A 132 13.04 -20.82 -1.91
C ASP A 132 14.16 -21.57 -2.65
N LYS A 133 15.32 -21.73 -2.00
CA LYS A 133 16.48 -22.46 -2.55
C LYS A 133 16.24 -23.95 -2.77
N SER A 134 15.34 -24.56 -2.01
CA SER A 134 14.96 -25.97 -2.13
C SER A 134 13.97 -26.18 -3.29
N GLY A 135 13.35 -25.10 -3.77
CA GLY A 135 12.31 -25.13 -4.79
C GLY A 135 10.90 -25.11 -4.21
N ASP A 136 10.77 -24.98 -2.89
CA ASP A 136 9.47 -24.95 -2.22
C ASP A 136 8.78 -23.62 -2.45
N LEU A 137 7.46 -23.69 -2.68
CA LEU A 137 6.63 -22.53 -2.97
C LEU A 137 6.19 -21.84 -1.67
N PHE A 138 6.29 -20.51 -1.67
CA PHE A 138 5.89 -19.64 -0.58
C PHE A 138 4.87 -18.60 -1.05
N TYR A 139 3.67 -18.63 -0.48
CA TYR A 139 2.61 -17.66 -0.74
C TYR A 139 2.74 -16.47 0.20
N LEU A 140 3.06 -15.31 -0.36
CA LEU A 140 3.23 -14.07 0.41
C LEU A 140 2.05 -13.13 0.17
N GLU A 141 1.46 -12.69 1.27
CA GLU A 141 0.53 -11.57 1.33
C GLU A 141 1.27 -10.33 1.87
N VAL A 142 0.90 -9.15 1.38
CA VAL A 142 1.39 -7.86 1.84
C VAL A 142 0.25 -7.10 2.50
N LYS A 143 0.56 -6.44 3.62
CA LYS A 143 -0.36 -5.52 4.29
C LYS A 143 0.26 -4.14 4.47
N SER A 144 -0.47 -3.14 3.99
CA SER A 144 -0.18 -1.74 4.30
C SER A 144 -0.76 -1.39 5.66
N VAL A 145 0.06 -0.82 6.53
CA VAL A 145 -0.32 -0.45 7.89
C VAL A 145 -0.07 1.04 8.09
N THR A 146 -1.16 1.82 8.19
CA THR A 146 -1.11 3.28 8.35
C THR A 146 -1.64 3.76 9.69
N TYR A 147 -2.28 2.88 10.47
CA TYR A 147 -2.73 3.18 11.82
C TYR A 147 -1.59 2.89 12.80
N VAL A 148 -1.13 3.95 13.50
CA VAL A 148 -0.02 3.88 14.46
C VAL A 148 -0.50 4.43 15.79
N GLU A 149 -0.41 3.61 16.83
CA GLU A 149 -0.76 4.00 18.20
C GLU A 149 0.44 3.70 19.11
N ASN A 150 0.93 4.71 19.83
CA ASN A 150 2.09 4.61 20.73
C ASN A 150 3.34 4.01 20.06
N GLY A 151 3.59 4.36 18.80
CA GLY A 151 4.72 3.86 18.01
C GLY A 151 4.55 2.44 17.47
N ILE A 152 3.39 1.82 17.67
CA ILE A 152 3.08 0.48 17.17
C ILE A 152 2.13 0.60 15.98
N ALA A 153 2.57 0.10 14.82
CA ALA A 153 1.71 -0.05 13.64
C ALA A 153 0.72 -1.20 13.86
N LYS A 154 -0.57 -0.97 13.60
CA LYS A 154 -1.66 -1.93 13.86
C LYS A 154 -2.50 -2.18 12.63
N PHE A 155 -2.79 -3.46 12.38
CA PHE A 155 -3.69 -3.90 11.32
C PHE A 155 -4.67 -4.96 11.86
N PRO A 156 -5.97 -4.91 11.48
CA PRO A 156 -6.62 -3.89 10.67
C PRO A 156 -7.01 -2.63 11.48
N ASP A 157 -7.29 -1.51 10.79
CA ASP A 157 -7.78 -0.25 11.39
C ASP A 157 -9.29 -0.30 11.75
N ALA A 158 -9.99 -1.33 11.28
CA ALA A 158 -11.36 -1.66 11.62
C ALA A 158 -11.61 -3.17 11.44
N VAL A 159 -12.61 -3.72 12.14
CA VAL A 159 -13.02 -5.13 11.99
C VAL A 159 -13.28 -5.45 10.51
N THR A 160 -12.61 -6.47 9.98
CA THR A 160 -12.73 -6.91 8.59
C THR A 160 -12.83 -8.42 8.48
N ASP A 161 -14.03 -8.90 8.11
CA ASP A 161 -14.24 -10.31 7.77
C ASP A 161 -13.36 -10.76 6.60
N ARG A 162 -13.09 -9.85 5.66
CA ARG A 162 -12.22 -10.13 4.51
C ARG A 162 -10.80 -10.41 4.98
N GLY A 163 -10.25 -9.58 5.89
CA GLY A 163 -8.91 -9.78 6.43
C GLY A 163 -8.80 -11.11 7.18
N ARG A 164 -9.80 -11.43 8.01
CA ARG A 164 -9.87 -12.72 8.72
C ARG A 164 -9.89 -13.91 7.77
N ARG A 165 -10.76 -13.89 6.75
CA ARG A 165 -10.84 -14.98 5.76
C ARG A 165 -9.53 -15.17 5.00
N HIS A 166 -8.80 -14.10 4.74
CA HIS A 166 -7.51 -14.16 4.05
C HIS A 166 -6.40 -14.73 4.92
N ALA A 167 -6.35 -14.37 6.20
CA ALA A 167 -5.45 -15.01 7.15
C ALA A 167 -5.73 -16.51 7.30
N GLN A 168 -7.02 -16.89 7.35
CA GLN A 168 -7.43 -18.30 7.37
C GLN A 168 -7.05 -19.05 6.09
N SER A 169 -7.05 -18.38 4.92
CA SER A 169 -6.64 -19.04 3.67
C SER A 169 -5.12 -19.25 3.61
N LEU A 170 -4.31 -18.36 4.18
CA LEU A 170 -2.88 -18.58 4.37
C LEU A 170 -2.61 -19.75 5.32
N GLN A 171 -3.37 -19.85 6.42
CA GLN A 171 -3.28 -21.01 7.32
C GLN A 171 -3.61 -22.32 6.58
N ALA A 172 -4.67 -22.35 5.77
CA ALA A 172 -5.04 -23.53 5.00
C ALA A 172 -3.97 -23.93 3.97
N LEU A 173 -3.21 -22.98 3.41
CA LEU A 173 -2.05 -23.28 2.57
C LEU A 173 -0.96 -24.01 3.36
N VAL A 174 -0.68 -23.55 4.58
CA VAL A 174 0.28 -24.22 5.48
C VAL A 174 -0.18 -25.63 5.83
N GLU A 175 -1.46 -25.80 6.17
CA GLU A 175 -2.05 -27.11 6.48
C GLU A 175 -2.01 -28.10 5.30
N THR A 176 -1.96 -27.59 4.07
CA THR A 176 -1.87 -28.41 2.84
C THR A 176 -0.44 -28.62 2.33
N GLY A 177 0.57 -28.18 3.10
CA GLY A 177 1.99 -28.44 2.84
C GLY A 177 2.72 -27.35 2.07
N PHE A 178 2.08 -26.22 1.76
CA PHE A 178 2.76 -25.05 1.22
C PHE A 178 3.37 -24.19 2.35
N GLN A 179 4.30 -23.30 2.00
CA GLN A 179 4.72 -22.24 2.91
C GLN A 179 3.89 -20.98 2.63
N ALA A 180 3.58 -20.18 3.67
CA ALA A 180 2.83 -18.94 3.51
C ALA A 180 3.16 -17.89 4.59
N GLY A 181 2.96 -16.61 4.28
CA GLY A 181 3.18 -15.49 5.21
C GLY A 181 2.40 -14.23 4.84
N ILE A 182 2.29 -13.31 5.79
CA ILE A 182 1.60 -12.00 5.71
C ILE A 182 2.39 -10.91 6.44
#